data_AF-A0A831K8C3-F1
#
_entry.id   AF-A0A831K8C3-F1
#
_cell.length_a   1.000
_cell.length_b   1.000
_cell.length_c   1.000
_cell.angle_alpha   90.00
_cell.angle_beta   90.00
_cell.angle_gamma   90.00
#
_symmetry.space_group_name_H-M   'P 1'
#
loop_
_entity.id
_entity.type
_entity.pdbx_description
1 polymer ?
#
loop_
_entity_poly.entity_id
_entity_poly.type
_entity_poly.pdbx_seq_one_letter_code
_entity_poly.pdbx_strand_id
1 'polypeptide(L)'
;PRGSSRLISILILSMLILSTLSIFTYLYASTATYYAFILPNDIPSDSAKANAVIDFLIELNKIVHRDDVVAYWLITNGILGKTFIPAGTIIITAPEKVIASLIDIARKGNLEVFELKDLPQAQAIIIKPVKIGVLDYGISSTLLSVLKTMGFNYTMIPNSSIINLLTEDYDLFILPPGSGTKIARALGVGGSKIVAEFVYRGGGLIGICAGAYAAVKGYNDPTTWIQLVDAKVRNYPTWALGGGIVTVRIEYPENPVMFGFRGEIKMIYWNGPVLEPFDLGSNTTLGIDIDYPVPLAIFVKPSNKTDEFIPGWGGLEYSYVVKVMKDGYAITYSRYGLGKIVLFSTHPELVIGPSETPAAKLESRYRWRMLWQAIYFVAGKRVLLGAIVGIWMWPSALRYTYQMVLEEFYEGKELSLRERVEAFTKACRILAEELASYGITDVFLEVKLLSGTLIFPSDIGSKYGVKNPYPAEPYNITDVVKVFANALHEKGIRLHAWIIVHYDRTWGAKDPIYHCGRWENATYFTGPYPRSERVRLFNLEYQEYIAELAKELVAKHGVDGIHLDYIRWPHAVYSFSPRDFELAKEKGIDLHKVWRYVIITFYGMPNESIHVQPDLIFRL
;
A
#
# COMPACT_ATOMS: atom_id res chain seq x y z
N PRO A 1 17.69 59.23 22.68
CA PRO A 1 16.48 58.57 22.11
C PRO A 1 16.47 58.50 20.56
N ARG A 2 17.57 58.08 19.92
CA ARG A 2 17.66 57.82 18.47
C ARG A 2 18.31 56.45 18.19
N GLY A 3 17.68 55.38 18.70
CA GLY A 3 18.18 54.01 18.53
C GLY A 3 17.13 52.97 18.15
N SER A 4 15.84 53.33 18.18
CA SER A 4 14.73 52.38 18.05
C SER A 4 14.16 52.21 16.63
N SER A 5 14.59 53.01 15.64
CA SER A 5 14.02 52.92 14.28
C SER A 5 14.76 51.96 13.34
N ARG A 6 16.04 51.62 13.60
CA ARG A 6 16.79 50.69 12.72
C ARG A 6 16.50 49.20 13.00
N LEU A 7 16.15 48.82 14.24
CA LEU A 7 15.82 47.42 14.55
C LEU A 7 14.47 46.99 13.96
N ILE A 8 13.49 47.89 13.91
CA ILE A 8 12.14 47.58 13.39
C ILE A 8 12.17 47.40 11.87
N SER A 9 13.01 48.15 11.14
CA SER A 9 13.19 47.97 9.70
C SER A 9 13.90 46.65 9.33
N ILE A 10 14.83 46.18 10.18
CA ILE A 10 15.53 44.89 9.98
C ILE A 10 14.59 43.71 10.28
N LEU A 11 13.76 43.81 11.33
CA LEU A 11 12.77 42.80 11.67
C LEU A 11 11.71 42.62 10.56
N ILE A 12 11.22 43.71 9.98
CA ILE A 12 10.24 43.66 8.87
C ILE A 12 10.88 43.09 7.60
N LEU A 13 12.14 43.42 7.29
CA LEU A 13 12.85 42.85 6.14
C LEU A 13 13.17 41.36 6.32
N SER A 14 13.49 40.93 7.56
CA SER A 14 13.73 39.52 7.89
C SER A 14 12.45 38.67 7.85
N MET A 15 11.29 39.23 8.24
CA MET A 15 10.00 38.55 8.09
C MET A 15 9.56 38.43 6.62
N LEU A 16 9.87 39.42 5.78
CA LEU A 16 9.62 39.34 4.34
C LEU A 16 10.53 38.33 3.64
N ILE A 17 11.81 38.23 4.03
CA ILE A 17 12.74 37.21 3.52
C ILE A 17 12.39 35.80 4.04
N LEU A 18 11.89 35.68 5.26
CA LEU A 18 11.36 34.41 5.80
C LEU A 18 10.08 33.97 5.07
N SER A 19 9.21 34.90 4.67
CA SER A 19 8.03 34.56 3.86
C SER A 19 8.38 34.10 2.45
N THR A 20 9.44 34.65 1.82
CA THR A 20 9.89 34.22 0.50
C THR A 20 10.76 32.96 0.54
N LEU A 21 11.54 32.72 1.61
CA LEU A 21 12.25 31.44 1.79
C LEU A 21 11.31 30.31 2.21
N SER A 22 10.21 30.59 2.92
CA SER A 22 9.16 29.60 3.19
C SER A 22 8.47 29.16 1.89
N ILE A 23 8.33 30.07 0.93
CA ILE A 23 7.84 29.75 -0.43
C ILE A 23 8.87 28.90 -1.19
N PHE A 24 10.18 29.16 -1.04
CA PHE A 24 11.24 28.38 -1.68
C PHE A 24 11.55 27.01 -1.04
N THR A 25 11.35 26.86 0.28
CA THR A 25 11.48 25.54 0.95
C THR A 25 10.24 24.66 0.74
N TYR A 26 9.07 25.26 0.49
CA TYR A 26 7.92 24.52 -0.02
C TYR A 26 8.11 24.02 -1.47
N LEU A 27 9.06 24.61 -2.21
CA LEU A 27 9.40 24.25 -3.59
C LEU A 27 10.38 23.06 -3.71
N TYR A 28 10.90 22.56 -2.59
CA TYR A 28 11.77 21.37 -2.53
C TYR A 28 11.21 20.24 -1.66
N ALA A 29 9.91 20.28 -1.34
CA ALA A 29 9.19 19.06 -1.02
C ALA A 29 9.07 18.24 -2.31
N SER A 30 9.47 16.97 -2.29
CA SER A 30 9.17 15.92 -3.28
C SER A 30 8.29 16.39 -4.44
N THR A 31 8.88 16.58 -5.62
CA THR A 31 8.21 17.03 -6.87
C THR A 31 7.26 15.97 -7.45
N ALA A 32 6.79 15.01 -6.66
CA ALA A 32 5.81 14.04 -7.08
C ALA A 32 4.42 14.69 -7.10
N THR A 33 4.04 15.22 -8.26
CA THR A 33 2.66 15.66 -8.47
C THR A 33 1.75 14.44 -8.61
N TYR A 34 0.79 14.33 -7.70
CA TYR A 34 -0.21 13.27 -7.73
C TYR A 34 -1.46 13.77 -8.46
N TYR A 35 -1.98 13.00 -9.41
CA TYR A 35 -3.22 13.32 -10.12
C TYR A 35 -4.28 12.28 -9.80
N ALA A 36 -5.41 12.71 -9.26
CA ALA A 36 -6.55 11.85 -8.98
C ALA A 36 -7.61 12.01 -10.06
N PHE A 37 -8.04 10.87 -10.61
CA PHE A 37 -9.07 10.74 -11.63
C PHE A 37 -10.27 10.00 -11.01
N ILE A 38 -11.39 10.71 -10.81
CA ILE A 38 -12.61 10.09 -10.30
C ILE A 38 -13.37 9.48 -11.48
N LEU A 39 -13.54 8.17 -11.43
CA LEU A 39 -14.36 7.44 -12.40
C LEU A 39 -15.84 7.50 -12.01
N PRO A 40 -16.78 7.42 -12.98
CA PRO A 40 -18.21 7.46 -12.67
C PRO A 40 -18.62 6.30 -11.77
N ASN A 41 -19.54 6.56 -10.84
CA ASN A 41 -20.07 5.54 -9.93
C ASN A 41 -21.14 4.64 -10.57
N ASP A 42 -21.67 5.04 -11.72
CA ASP A 42 -22.69 4.34 -12.49
C ASP A 42 -22.35 4.41 -13.99
N ILE A 43 -22.98 3.57 -14.80
CA ILE A 43 -22.84 3.62 -16.26
C ILE A 43 -23.36 4.98 -16.76
N PRO A 44 -22.53 5.80 -17.44
CA PRO A 44 -23.00 7.05 -18.02
C PRO A 44 -24.12 6.80 -19.03
N SER A 45 -25.19 7.60 -18.97
CA SER A 45 -26.31 7.51 -19.92
C SER A 45 -25.92 7.90 -21.35
N ASP A 46 -24.87 8.71 -21.49
CA ASP A 46 -24.28 9.09 -22.77
C ASP A 46 -23.20 8.07 -23.17
N SER A 47 -23.40 7.42 -24.32
CA SER A 47 -22.50 6.39 -24.83
C SER A 47 -21.09 6.90 -25.16
N ALA A 48 -20.95 8.16 -25.59
CA ALA A 48 -19.64 8.75 -25.85
C ALA A 48 -18.86 8.95 -24.54
N LYS A 49 -19.52 9.43 -23.47
CA LYS A 49 -18.92 9.53 -22.13
C LYS A 49 -18.58 8.16 -21.56
N ALA A 50 -19.47 7.18 -21.74
CA ALA A 50 -19.23 5.81 -21.31
C ALA A 50 -18.02 5.19 -22.04
N ASN A 51 -17.89 5.42 -23.34
CA ASN A 51 -16.74 4.96 -24.12
C ASN A 51 -15.44 5.70 -23.73
N ALA A 52 -15.51 6.99 -23.40
CA ALA A 52 -14.36 7.76 -22.96
C ALA A 52 -13.73 7.23 -21.65
N VAL A 53 -14.55 6.68 -20.73
CA VAL A 53 -14.03 5.97 -19.55
C VAL A 53 -13.17 4.78 -19.94
N ILE A 54 -13.57 4.03 -20.98
CA ILE A 54 -12.80 2.89 -21.46
C ILE A 54 -11.54 3.35 -22.19
N ASP A 55 -11.63 4.43 -22.97
CA ASP A 55 -10.46 5.03 -23.63
C ASP A 55 -9.42 5.51 -22.60
N PHE A 56 -9.89 6.07 -21.48
CA PHE A 56 -9.03 6.44 -20.35
C PHE A 56 -8.30 5.22 -19.78
N LEU A 57 -9.02 4.11 -19.52
CA LEU A 57 -8.40 2.89 -18.98
C LEU A 57 -7.43 2.22 -19.96
N ILE A 58 -7.73 2.28 -21.27
CA ILE A 58 -6.83 1.80 -22.34
C ILE A 58 -5.54 2.62 -22.33
N GLU A 59 -5.65 3.95 -22.29
CA GLU A 59 -4.49 4.84 -22.30
C GLU A 59 -3.67 4.70 -21.00
N LEU A 60 -4.34 4.53 -19.85
CA LEU A 60 -3.69 4.30 -18.57
C LEU A 60 -2.80 3.06 -18.62
N ASN A 61 -3.34 1.94 -19.11
CA ASN A 61 -2.58 0.70 -19.25
C ASN A 61 -1.35 0.93 -20.14
N LYS A 62 -1.50 1.59 -21.29
CA LYS A 62 -0.37 1.88 -22.19
C LYS A 62 0.74 2.68 -21.50
N ILE A 63 0.38 3.71 -20.74
CA ILE A 63 1.34 4.55 -19.99
C ILE A 63 2.05 3.72 -18.93
N VAL A 64 1.31 2.94 -18.14
CA VAL A 64 1.87 2.05 -17.11
C VAL A 64 2.84 1.03 -17.71
N HIS A 65 2.57 0.54 -18.93
CA HIS A 65 3.47 -0.39 -19.64
C HIS A 65 4.70 0.28 -20.27
N ARG A 66 4.64 1.57 -20.63
CA ARG A 66 5.69 2.26 -21.39
C ARG A 66 6.65 3.07 -20.51
N ASP A 67 6.12 3.80 -19.54
CA ASP A 67 6.81 4.95 -18.93
C ASP A 67 7.20 4.74 -17.45
N ASP A 68 7.13 3.50 -16.95
CA ASP A 68 7.40 3.14 -15.54
C ASP A 68 6.65 4.05 -14.54
N VAL A 69 5.40 4.37 -14.86
CA VAL A 69 4.54 5.22 -14.03
C VAL A 69 3.91 4.40 -12.92
N VAL A 70 3.96 4.93 -11.70
CA VAL A 70 3.24 4.34 -10.57
C VAL A 70 1.83 4.91 -10.53
N ALA A 71 0.84 4.02 -10.64
CA ALA A 71 -0.56 4.34 -10.50
C ALA A 71 -1.22 3.45 -9.44
N TYR A 72 -2.20 4.02 -8.75
CA TYR A 72 -2.93 3.39 -7.66
C TYR A 72 -4.42 3.45 -7.93
N TRP A 73 -5.10 2.32 -7.81
CA TRP A 73 -6.55 2.24 -7.88
C TRP A 73 -7.12 2.09 -6.47
N LEU A 74 -7.83 3.11 -5.99
CA LEU A 74 -8.41 3.08 -4.65
C LEU A 74 -9.53 2.04 -4.55
N ILE A 75 -9.40 1.12 -3.59
CA ILE A 75 -10.43 0.10 -3.31
C ILE A 75 -11.24 0.42 -2.05
N THR A 76 -10.83 1.44 -1.29
CA THR A 76 -11.63 2.08 -0.25
C THR A 76 -11.69 3.58 -0.52
N ASN A 77 -12.60 4.28 0.15
CA ASN A 77 -12.54 5.73 0.19
C ASN A 77 -11.20 6.18 0.82
N GLY A 78 -10.63 7.25 0.28
CA GLY A 78 -9.41 7.87 0.76
C GLY A 78 -9.67 9.17 1.51
N ILE A 79 -8.81 9.46 2.48
CA ILE A 79 -8.85 10.69 3.26
C ILE A 79 -7.51 11.41 3.11
N LEU A 80 -7.54 12.67 2.68
CA LEU A 80 -6.37 13.55 2.67
C LEU A 80 -6.71 14.86 3.38
N GLY A 81 -6.27 14.99 4.64
CA GLY A 81 -6.68 16.11 5.50
C GLY A 81 -8.19 16.13 5.70
N LYS A 82 -8.88 17.13 5.11
CA LYS A 82 -10.35 17.24 5.11
C LYS A 82 -11.00 16.81 3.80
N THR A 83 -10.20 16.43 2.80
CA THR A 83 -10.68 16.04 1.48
C THR A 83 -11.02 14.56 1.47
N PHE A 84 -12.22 14.24 0.99
CA PHE A 84 -12.67 12.88 0.77
C PHE A 84 -12.46 12.50 -0.69
N ILE A 85 -11.90 11.32 -0.93
CA ILE A 85 -11.64 10.78 -2.27
C ILE A 85 -12.39 9.46 -2.40
N PRO A 86 -13.31 9.30 -3.36
CA PRO A 86 -14.14 8.10 -3.44
C PRO A 86 -13.34 6.86 -3.87
N ALA A 87 -13.79 5.69 -3.41
CA ALA A 87 -13.33 4.40 -3.93
C ALA A 87 -13.56 4.33 -5.45
N GLY A 88 -12.68 3.61 -6.17
CA GLY A 88 -12.66 3.57 -7.62
C GLY A 88 -11.85 4.69 -8.28
N THR A 89 -11.40 5.68 -7.52
CA THR A 89 -10.46 6.73 -8.00
C THR A 89 -9.13 6.12 -8.40
N ILE A 90 -8.55 6.64 -9.48
CA ILE A 90 -7.19 6.29 -9.92
C ILE A 90 -6.26 7.46 -9.60
N ILE A 91 -5.20 7.21 -8.86
CA ILE A 91 -4.17 8.19 -8.51
C ILE A 91 -2.89 7.85 -9.26
N ILE A 92 -2.32 8.83 -9.97
CA ILE A 92 -1.11 8.63 -10.77
C ILE A 92 -0.03 9.59 -10.27
N THR A 93 1.19 9.08 -10.07
CA THR A 93 2.38 9.91 -9.80
C THR A 93 3.24 9.98 -11.05
N ALA A 94 3.15 11.10 -11.76
CA ALA A 94 3.96 11.34 -12.95
C ALA A 94 3.97 12.84 -13.29
N PRO A 95 5.00 13.33 -14.02
CA PRO A 95 4.97 14.66 -14.59
C PRO A 95 3.74 14.85 -15.49
N GLU A 96 3.12 16.04 -15.48
CA GLU A 96 1.91 16.34 -16.26
C GLU A 96 2.06 15.96 -17.74
N LYS A 97 3.25 16.20 -18.32
CA LYS A 97 3.56 15.87 -19.71
C LYS A 97 3.37 14.39 -20.05
N VAL A 98 3.64 13.49 -19.09
CA VAL A 98 3.49 12.03 -19.27
C VAL A 98 2.00 11.64 -19.30
N ILE A 99 1.18 12.33 -18.51
CA ILE A 99 -0.25 12.04 -18.37
C ILE A 99 -1.17 12.99 -19.15
N ALA A 100 -0.62 13.86 -19.99
CA ALA A 100 -1.39 14.87 -20.72
C ALA A 100 -2.50 14.23 -21.57
N SER A 101 -2.22 13.08 -22.21
CA SER A 101 -3.23 12.33 -22.96
C SER A 101 -4.37 11.83 -22.07
N LEU A 102 -4.08 11.38 -20.85
CA LEU A 102 -5.10 10.98 -19.88
C LEU A 102 -5.96 12.14 -19.44
N ILE A 103 -5.37 13.31 -19.16
CA ILE A 103 -6.10 14.53 -18.81
C ILE A 103 -7.04 14.94 -19.95
N ASP A 104 -6.57 14.90 -21.20
CA ASP A 104 -7.37 15.23 -22.37
C ASP A 104 -8.54 14.26 -22.58
N ILE A 105 -8.31 12.96 -22.43
CA ILE A 105 -9.38 11.94 -22.50
C ILE A 105 -10.37 12.12 -21.36
N ALA A 106 -9.88 12.35 -20.14
CA ALA A 106 -10.71 12.58 -18.96
C ALA A 106 -11.63 13.80 -19.15
N ARG A 107 -11.09 14.92 -19.65
CA ARG A 107 -11.88 16.12 -19.98
C ARG A 107 -12.96 15.84 -21.03
N LYS A 108 -12.62 15.13 -22.10
CA LYS A 108 -13.59 14.72 -23.15
C LYS A 108 -14.70 13.82 -22.59
N GLY A 109 -14.35 12.94 -21.66
CA GLY A 109 -15.28 12.05 -20.96
C GLY A 109 -16.05 12.70 -19.80
N ASN A 110 -15.76 13.97 -19.48
CA ASN A 110 -16.29 14.68 -18.31
C ASN A 110 -15.99 13.93 -16.98
N LEU A 111 -14.77 13.40 -16.86
CA LEU A 111 -14.24 12.82 -15.63
C LEU A 111 -13.63 13.94 -14.77
N GLU A 112 -13.83 13.86 -13.46
CA GLU A 112 -13.22 14.81 -12.54
C GLU A 112 -11.74 14.49 -12.35
N VAL A 113 -10.89 15.52 -12.47
CA VAL A 113 -9.44 15.42 -12.30
C VAL A 113 -8.98 16.52 -11.38
N PHE A 114 -8.18 16.19 -10.36
CA PHE A 114 -7.56 17.15 -9.47
C PHE A 114 -6.14 16.75 -9.09
N GLU A 115 -5.33 17.77 -8.87
CA GLU A 115 -4.00 17.62 -8.31
C GLU A 115 -4.07 17.40 -6.81
N LEU A 116 -3.25 16.49 -6.32
CA LEU A 116 -3.09 16.13 -4.92
C LEU A 116 -1.68 16.49 -4.46
N LYS A 117 -1.58 17.00 -3.23
CA LYS A 117 -0.30 17.34 -2.60
C LYS A 117 0.40 16.15 -1.96
N ASP A 118 -0.35 15.08 -1.66
CA ASP A 118 0.15 13.84 -1.06
C ASP A 118 -0.83 12.68 -1.34
N LEU A 119 -0.43 11.45 -1.06
CA LEU A 119 -1.30 10.28 -1.16
C LEU A 119 -2.34 10.26 -0.01
N PRO A 120 -3.61 9.92 -0.30
CA PRO A 120 -4.62 9.78 0.75
C PRO A 120 -4.38 8.52 1.59
N GLN A 121 -4.86 8.54 2.82
CA GLN A 121 -5.01 7.34 3.64
C GLN A 121 -6.12 6.46 3.05
N ALA A 122 -5.75 5.36 2.38
CA ALA A 122 -6.68 4.48 1.69
C ALA A 122 -6.07 3.09 1.45
N GLN A 123 -6.90 2.06 1.32
CA GLN A 123 -6.45 0.84 0.65
C GLN A 123 -6.53 1.04 -0.86
N ALA A 124 -5.47 0.63 -1.55
CA ALA A 124 -5.39 0.69 -3.00
C ALA A 124 -4.79 -0.60 -3.58
N ILE A 125 -4.97 -0.77 -4.88
CA ILE A 125 -4.24 -1.74 -5.69
C ILE A 125 -3.23 -0.97 -6.54
N ILE A 126 -1.99 -1.43 -6.55
CA ILE A 126 -0.99 -0.87 -7.48
C ILE A 126 -1.33 -1.35 -8.89
N ILE A 127 -1.45 -0.42 -9.83
CA ILE A 127 -1.64 -0.68 -11.25
C ILE A 127 -0.25 -0.84 -11.87
N LYS A 128 0.13 -2.07 -12.19
CA LYS A 128 1.38 -2.43 -12.88
C LYS A 128 1.08 -3.35 -14.07
N PRO A 129 2.02 -3.55 -15.00
CA PRO A 129 1.92 -4.59 -16.01
C PRO A 129 1.55 -5.95 -15.39
N VAL A 130 0.45 -6.55 -15.83
CA VAL A 130 0.00 -7.87 -15.36
C VAL A 130 0.45 -8.93 -16.35
N LYS A 131 1.12 -9.99 -15.86
CA LYS A 131 1.47 -11.17 -16.66
C LYS A 131 0.29 -12.14 -16.69
N ILE A 132 -0.37 -12.18 -17.84
CA ILE A 132 -1.60 -12.96 -18.03
C ILE A 132 -1.29 -14.24 -18.82
N GLY A 133 -1.59 -15.40 -18.25
CA GLY A 133 -1.70 -16.65 -18.98
C GLY A 133 -3.16 -16.91 -19.39
N VAL A 134 -3.41 -17.30 -20.63
CA VAL A 134 -4.75 -17.70 -21.11
C VAL A 134 -4.67 -19.14 -21.60
N LEU A 135 -5.54 -20.02 -21.12
CA LEU A 135 -5.56 -21.42 -21.57
C LEU A 135 -5.79 -21.49 -23.09
N ASP A 136 -4.84 -22.12 -23.80
CA ASP A 136 -5.02 -22.50 -25.20
C ASP A 136 -5.59 -23.91 -25.29
N TYR A 137 -6.81 -23.99 -25.81
CA TYR A 137 -7.46 -25.26 -26.14
C TYR A 137 -8.14 -25.20 -27.51
N GLY A 138 -7.60 -24.37 -28.42
CA GLY A 138 -8.01 -24.31 -29.82
C GLY A 138 -9.22 -23.43 -30.11
N ILE A 139 -9.43 -22.35 -29.35
CA ILE A 139 -10.50 -21.38 -29.60
C ILE A 139 -9.93 -19.96 -29.65
N SER A 140 -10.14 -19.27 -30.77
CA SER A 140 -9.99 -17.81 -30.86
C SER A 140 -11.27 -17.14 -30.36
N SER A 141 -11.14 -16.13 -29.51
CA SER A 141 -12.29 -15.45 -28.89
C SER A 141 -12.11 -13.94 -28.91
N THR A 142 -13.23 -13.20 -28.92
CA THR A 142 -13.25 -11.73 -28.78
C THR A 142 -12.56 -11.26 -27.50
N LEU A 143 -12.47 -12.11 -26.48
CA LEU A 143 -11.69 -11.83 -25.27
C LEU A 143 -10.24 -11.48 -25.60
N LEU A 144 -9.58 -12.23 -26.49
CA LEU A 144 -8.18 -12.01 -26.85
C LEU A 144 -7.97 -10.66 -27.54
N SER A 145 -8.88 -10.26 -28.43
CA SER A 145 -8.82 -8.95 -29.08
C SER A 145 -9.08 -7.83 -28.08
N VAL A 146 -10.03 -8.00 -27.16
CA VAL A 146 -10.32 -7.02 -26.11
C VAL A 146 -9.14 -6.85 -25.15
N LEU A 147 -8.52 -7.94 -24.67
CA LEU A 147 -7.31 -7.87 -23.84
C LEU A 147 -6.20 -7.07 -24.53
N LYS A 148 -5.94 -7.38 -25.80
CA LYS A 148 -4.94 -6.68 -26.62
C LYS A 148 -5.30 -5.20 -26.81
N THR A 149 -6.55 -4.88 -27.13
CA THR A 149 -7.03 -3.50 -27.27
C THR A 149 -6.92 -2.71 -25.97
N MET A 150 -7.16 -3.38 -24.83
CA MET A 150 -7.01 -2.82 -23.48
C MET A 150 -5.55 -2.70 -23.04
N GLY A 151 -4.58 -3.05 -23.89
CA GLY A 151 -3.15 -2.91 -23.61
C GLY A 151 -2.59 -3.99 -22.69
N PHE A 152 -3.31 -5.08 -22.46
CA PHE A 152 -2.78 -6.22 -21.70
C PHE A 152 -1.96 -7.14 -22.60
N ASN A 153 -0.77 -7.50 -22.12
CA ASN A 153 0.02 -8.56 -22.70
C ASN A 153 -0.45 -9.90 -22.11
N TYR A 154 -0.57 -10.92 -22.97
CA TYR A 154 -0.94 -12.26 -22.55
C TYR A 154 -0.17 -13.32 -23.33
N THR A 155 0.02 -14.46 -22.69
CA THR A 155 0.57 -15.68 -23.30
C THR A 155 -0.54 -16.70 -23.42
N MET A 156 -0.69 -17.28 -24.62
CA MET A 156 -1.54 -18.47 -24.80
C MET A 156 -0.77 -19.68 -24.28
N ILE A 157 -1.34 -20.38 -23.30
CA ILE A 157 -0.69 -21.49 -22.61
C ILE A 157 -1.39 -22.79 -23.00
N PRO A 158 -0.77 -23.62 -23.86
CA PRO A 158 -1.29 -24.95 -24.15
C PRO A 158 -1.12 -25.84 -22.91
N ASN A 159 -1.93 -26.91 -22.80
CA ASN A 159 -1.85 -27.81 -21.66
C ASN A 159 -0.44 -28.38 -21.41
N SER A 160 0.30 -28.71 -22.48
CA SER A 160 1.67 -29.24 -22.37
C SER A 160 2.64 -28.31 -21.64
N SER A 161 2.32 -27.01 -21.59
CA SER A 161 3.15 -25.98 -20.97
C SER A 161 2.55 -25.45 -19.66
N ILE A 162 1.49 -26.08 -19.14
CA ILE A 162 0.85 -25.62 -17.89
C ILE A 162 1.78 -25.72 -16.69
N ILE A 163 2.76 -26.64 -16.71
CA ILE A 163 3.80 -26.75 -15.67
C ILE A 163 4.62 -25.48 -15.55
N ASN A 164 4.76 -24.72 -16.65
CA ASN A 164 5.46 -23.46 -16.62
C ASN A 164 4.73 -22.43 -15.75
N LEU A 165 3.43 -22.57 -15.46
CA LEU A 165 2.74 -21.71 -14.48
C LEU A 165 3.35 -21.80 -13.07
N LEU A 166 4.08 -22.87 -12.75
CA LEU A 166 4.81 -23.00 -11.48
C LEU A 166 6.19 -22.35 -11.51
N THR A 167 6.76 -22.12 -12.69
CA THR A 167 8.14 -21.65 -12.87
C THR A 167 8.24 -20.26 -13.52
N GLU A 168 7.19 -19.83 -14.20
CA GLU A 168 7.00 -18.49 -14.75
C GLU A 168 6.12 -17.72 -13.75
N ASP A 169 6.60 -16.56 -13.29
CA ASP A 169 5.83 -15.67 -12.39
C ASP A 169 4.64 -15.03 -13.13
N TYR A 170 3.59 -15.79 -13.45
CA TYR A 170 2.31 -15.22 -13.89
C TYR A 170 1.55 -14.64 -12.70
N ASP A 171 0.80 -13.57 -12.93
CA ASP A 171 -0.05 -12.98 -11.89
C ASP A 171 -1.51 -13.48 -12.00
N LEU A 172 -1.93 -13.86 -13.22
CA LEU A 172 -3.29 -14.23 -13.56
C LEU A 172 -3.32 -15.36 -14.59
N PHE A 173 -4.17 -16.35 -14.35
CA PHE A 173 -4.57 -17.35 -15.34
C PHE A 173 -6.04 -17.17 -15.73
N ILE A 174 -6.35 -17.19 -17.02
CA ILE A 174 -7.72 -17.05 -17.54
C ILE A 174 -8.17 -18.36 -18.17
N LEU A 175 -9.33 -18.85 -17.71
CA LEU A 175 -10.12 -19.88 -18.38
C LEU A 175 -11.10 -19.18 -19.34
N PRO A 176 -10.85 -19.21 -20.66
CA PRO A 176 -11.60 -18.43 -21.63
C PRO A 176 -12.99 -19.05 -21.93
N PRO A 177 -13.83 -18.37 -22.74
CA PRO A 177 -15.10 -18.92 -23.24
C PRO A 177 -14.94 -20.18 -24.11
N GLY A 178 -16.06 -20.88 -24.36
CA GLY A 178 -16.18 -22.05 -25.25
C GLY A 178 -16.85 -23.27 -24.59
N SER A 179 -16.11 -24.32 -24.20
CA SER A 179 -16.70 -25.52 -23.58
C SER A 179 -15.99 -25.94 -22.29
N GLY A 180 -16.70 -25.94 -21.16
CA GLY A 180 -16.15 -26.29 -19.84
C GLY A 180 -15.56 -27.70 -19.80
N THR A 181 -16.23 -28.67 -20.44
CA THR A 181 -15.70 -30.04 -20.56
C THR A 181 -14.43 -30.10 -21.41
N LYS A 182 -14.33 -29.32 -22.49
CA LYS A 182 -13.09 -29.26 -23.29
C LYS A 182 -11.96 -28.57 -22.53
N ILE A 183 -12.25 -27.52 -21.76
CA ILE A 183 -11.29 -26.86 -20.87
C ILE A 183 -10.74 -27.86 -19.85
N ALA A 184 -11.62 -28.57 -19.14
CA ALA A 184 -11.20 -29.55 -18.13
C ALA A 184 -10.43 -30.72 -18.75
N ARG A 185 -10.84 -31.21 -19.93
CA ARG A 185 -10.08 -32.22 -20.69
C ARG A 185 -8.73 -31.71 -21.16
N ALA A 186 -8.67 -30.46 -21.61
CA ALA A 186 -7.44 -29.84 -22.05
C ALA A 186 -6.45 -29.82 -20.89
N LEU A 187 -6.86 -29.35 -19.71
CA LEU A 187 -6.01 -29.35 -18.50
C LEU A 187 -5.63 -30.76 -18.02
N GLY A 188 -6.57 -31.71 -18.11
CA GLY A 188 -6.41 -33.02 -17.47
C GLY A 188 -6.28 -32.91 -15.95
N VAL A 189 -6.06 -34.05 -15.28
CA VAL A 189 -5.90 -34.09 -13.81
C VAL A 189 -4.68 -33.27 -13.36
N GLY A 190 -3.53 -33.47 -14.03
CA GLY A 190 -2.27 -32.81 -13.69
C GLY A 190 -2.31 -31.29 -13.89
N GLY A 191 -2.79 -30.82 -15.04
CA GLY A 191 -2.91 -29.38 -15.30
C GLY A 191 -3.93 -28.71 -14.39
N SER A 192 -5.03 -29.38 -14.07
CA SER A 192 -6.02 -28.87 -13.11
C SER A 192 -5.42 -28.68 -11.72
N LYS A 193 -4.59 -29.64 -11.26
CA LYS A 193 -3.85 -29.51 -10.00
C LYS A 193 -2.87 -28.34 -10.02
N ILE A 194 -2.13 -28.16 -11.12
CA ILE A 194 -1.18 -27.05 -11.27
C ILE A 194 -1.90 -25.69 -11.21
N VAL A 195 -3.03 -25.55 -11.91
CA VAL A 195 -3.86 -24.35 -11.84
C VAL A 195 -4.37 -24.12 -10.41
N ALA A 196 -4.84 -25.17 -9.73
CA ALA A 196 -5.30 -25.05 -8.35
C ALA A 196 -4.18 -24.61 -7.40
N GLU A 197 -2.97 -25.15 -7.54
CA GLU A 197 -1.79 -24.78 -6.76
C GLU A 197 -1.33 -23.35 -7.03
N PHE A 198 -1.41 -22.90 -8.29
CA PHE A 198 -1.13 -21.52 -8.67
C PHE A 198 -2.06 -20.54 -7.95
N VAL A 199 -3.37 -20.80 -7.98
CA VAL A 199 -4.35 -19.96 -7.29
C VAL A 199 -4.17 -20.05 -5.77
N TYR A 200 -3.97 -21.26 -5.23
CA TYR A 200 -3.76 -21.48 -3.79
C TYR A 200 -2.65 -20.60 -3.21
N ARG A 201 -1.54 -20.42 -3.95
CA ARG A 201 -0.38 -19.62 -3.54
C ARG A 201 -0.54 -18.11 -3.71
N GLY A 202 -1.64 -17.64 -4.33
CA GLY A 202 -1.92 -16.22 -4.49
C GLY A 202 -2.16 -15.76 -5.93
N GLY A 203 -1.99 -16.64 -6.92
CA GLY A 203 -2.30 -16.33 -8.32
C GLY A 203 -3.79 -16.02 -8.52
N GLY A 204 -4.10 -15.12 -9.46
CA GLY A 204 -5.48 -14.79 -9.81
C GLY A 204 -6.08 -15.77 -10.81
N LEU A 205 -7.38 -16.04 -10.73
CA LEU A 205 -8.13 -16.79 -11.75
C LEU A 205 -9.33 -15.98 -12.25
N ILE A 206 -9.51 -15.92 -13.57
CA ILE A 206 -10.76 -15.45 -14.18
C ILE A 206 -11.33 -16.56 -15.05
N GLY A 207 -12.61 -16.89 -14.86
CA GLY A 207 -13.36 -17.80 -15.72
C GLY A 207 -14.47 -17.06 -16.44
N ILE A 208 -14.56 -17.15 -17.77
CA ILE A 208 -15.62 -16.50 -18.55
C ILE A 208 -16.44 -17.54 -19.30
N CYS A 209 -17.76 -17.49 -19.18
CA CYS A 209 -18.71 -18.42 -19.78
C CYS A 209 -18.33 -19.88 -19.47
N ALA A 210 -17.74 -20.59 -20.42
CA ALA A 210 -17.23 -21.93 -20.24
C ALA A 210 -16.13 -22.07 -19.18
N GLY A 211 -15.29 -21.05 -19.01
CA GLY A 211 -14.31 -21.02 -17.93
C GLY A 211 -14.99 -21.00 -16.55
N ALA A 212 -16.14 -20.34 -16.43
CA ALA A 212 -16.95 -20.38 -15.22
C ALA A 212 -17.62 -21.74 -14.99
N TYR A 213 -18.04 -22.45 -16.05
CA TYR A 213 -18.49 -23.85 -15.95
C TYR A 213 -17.38 -24.77 -15.42
N ALA A 214 -16.15 -24.58 -15.91
CA ALA A 214 -15.06 -25.49 -15.58
C ALA A 214 -14.69 -25.42 -14.09
N ALA A 215 -14.66 -24.22 -13.49
CA ALA A 215 -14.07 -23.97 -12.17
C ALA A 215 -14.97 -24.31 -10.95
N VAL A 216 -16.20 -24.78 -11.17
CA VAL A 216 -17.20 -25.04 -10.12
C VAL A 216 -17.40 -26.55 -9.94
N LYS A 217 -18.37 -26.98 -9.13
CA LYS A 217 -18.70 -28.41 -8.96
C LYS A 217 -18.85 -29.12 -10.32
N GLY A 218 -18.09 -30.18 -10.50
CA GLY A 218 -18.07 -31.01 -11.70
C GLY A 218 -19.43 -31.62 -11.99
N TYR A 219 -19.82 -31.58 -13.27
CA TYR A 219 -21.07 -32.11 -13.79
C TYR A 219 -20.86 -33.30 -14.76
N ASN A 220 -19.60 -33.66 -15.00
CA ASN A 220 -19.13 -34.87 -15.67
C ASN A 220 -17.68 -35.17 -15.24
N ASP A 221 -17.16 -36.36 -15.55
CA ASP A 221 -15.87 -36.82 -15.04
C ASP A 221 -14.72 -35.82 -15.28
N PRO A 222 -14.48 -35.27 -16.49
CA PRO A 222 -13.41 -34.29 -16.69
C PRO A 222 -13.54 -33.05 -15.80
N THR A 223 -14.74 -32.51 -15.64
CA THR A 223 -14.96 -31.28 -14.85
C THR A 223 -14.77 -31.48 -13.35
N THR A 224 -14.74 -32.73 -12.85
CA THR A 224 -14.41 -33.00 -11.44
C THR A 224 -12.94 -32.71 -11.10
N TRP A 225 -12.07 -32.55 -12.11
CA TRP A 225 -10.64 -32.32 -11.90
C TRP A 225 -10.28 -30.89 -11.50
N ILE A 226 -11.15 -29.90 -11.78
CA ILE A 226 -10.91 -28.47 -11.50
C ILE A 226 -12.08 -27.82 -10.75
N GLN A 227 -12.25 -28.21 -9.48
CA GLN A 227 -13.29 -27.69 -8.60
C GLN A 227 -12.68 -26.68 -7.62
N LEU A 228 -12.79 -25.38 -7.95
CA LEU A 228 -12.10 -24.28 -7.25
C LEU A 228 -13.06 -23.28 -6.58
N VAL A 229 -14.34 -23.31 -6.91
CA VAL A 229 -15.35 -22.39 -6.37
C VAL A 229 -16.53 -23.19 -5.85
N ASP A 230 -17.01 -22.82 -4.66
CA ASP A 230 -18.06 -23.54 -3.93
C ASP A 230 -19.47 -23.25 -4.48
N ALA A 231 -19.63 -23.54 -5.77
CA ALA A 231 -20.83 -23.34 -6.54
C ALA A 231 -21.12 -24.58 -7.40
N LYS A 232 -22.37 -24.71 -7.85
CA LYS A 232 -22.76 -25.68 -8.87
C LYS A 232 -23.54 -24.99 -9.99
N VAL A 233 -23.64 -25.70 -11.11
CA VAL A 233 -24.42 -25.26 -12.27
C VAL A 233 -25.87 -25.71 -12.16
N ARG A 234 -26.79 -24.75 -12.16
CA ARG A 234 -28.24 -25.01 -12.10
C ARG A 234 -28.79 -25.49 -13.44
N ASN A 235 -28.21 -25.00 -14.54
CA ASN A 235 -28.69 -25.27 -15.90
C ASN A 235 -27.98 -26.46 -16.56
N TYR A 236 -27.64 -27.51 -15.81
CA TYR A 236 -27.12 -28.76 -16.37
C TYR A 236 -28.11 -29.91 -16.07
N PRO A 237 -28.45 -30.80 -17.03
CA PRO A 237 -27.83 -30.99 -18.35
C PRO A 237 -28.32 -30.02 -19.46
N THR A 238 -29.35 -29.20 -19.21
CA THR A 238 -29.90 -28.24 -20.20
C THR A 238 -29.05 -26.96 -20.30
N TRP A 239 -27.77 -27.12 -20.67
CA TRP A 239 -26.77 -26.05 -20.68
C TRP A 239 -27.05 -24.99 -21.75
N ALA A 240 -27.67 -25.37 -22.86
CA ALA A 240 -28.00 -24.51 -23.97
C ALA A 240 -29.25 -23.66 -23.66
N LEU A 241 -29.14 -22.70 -22.74
CA LEU A 241 -30.24 -21.79 -22.39
C LEU A 241 -30.52 -20.74 -23.47
N GLY A 242 -29.62 -20.57 -24.44
CA GLY A 242 -29.74 -19.59 -25.51
C GLY A 242 -28.70 -18.48 -25.44
N GLY A 243 -28.96 -17.39 -26.14
CA GLY A 243 -28.06 -16.24 -26.19
C GLY A 243 -28.76 -14.94 -26.55
N GLY A 244 -28.13 -13.82 -26.21
CA GLY A 244 -28.65 -12.46 -26.42
C GLY A 244 -28.46 -11.56 -25.20
N ILE A 245 -29.35 -10.58 -25.02
CA ILE A 245 -29.35 -9.67 -23.87
C ILE A 245 -30.01 -10.33 -22.66
N VAL A 246 -29.32 -10.27 -21.53
CA VAL A 246 -29.86 -10.57 -20.21
C VAL A 246 -29.77 -9.34 -19.32
N THR A 247 -30.70 -9.23 -18.38
CA THR A 247 -30.64 -8.27 -17.28
C THR A 247 -30.09 -8.97 -16.05
N VAL A 248 -29.05 -8.40 -15.45
CA VAL A 248 -28.47 -8.83 -14.18
C VAL A 248 -28.60 -7.71 -13.16
N ARG A 249 -28.75 -8.04 -11.87
CA ARG A 249 -28.76 -7.08 -10.77
C ARG A 249 -27.45 -7.15 -10.02
N ILE A 250 -26.84 -6.00 -9.78
CA ILE A 250 -25.62 -5.88 -8.97
C ILE A 250 -26.00 -5.96 -7.49
N GLU A 251 -25.42 -6.93 -6.77
CA GLU A 251 -25.69 -7.14 -5.34
C GLU A 251 -24.64 -6.45 -4.45
N TYR A 252 -23.38 -6.38 -4.92
CA TYR A 252 -22.25 -5.84 -4.16
C TYR A 252 -21.54 -4.71 -4.94
N PRO A 253 -22.17 -3.54 -5.13
CA PRO A 253 -21.58 -2.42 -5.87
C PRO A 253 -20.31 -1.82 -5.23
N GLU A 254 -20.08 -2.11 -3.95
CA GLU A 254 -18.88 -1.76 -3.19
C GLU A 254 -17.71 -2.74 -3.39
N ASN A 255 -17.95 -3.91 -4.01
CA ASN A 255 -16.86 -4.77 -4.42
C ASN A 255 -16.07 -4.10 -5.57
N PRO A 256 -14.72 -4.08 -5.53
CA PRO A 256 -13.94 -3.38 -6.56
C PRO A 256 -14.20 -3.84 -8.00
N VAL A 257 -14.58 -5.11 -8.22
CA VAL A 257 -14.95 -5.60 -9.56
C VAL A 257 -16.19 -4.87 -10.11
N MET A 258 -17.06 -4.37 -9.22
CA MET A 258 -18.35 -3.77 -9.52
C MET A 258 -18.37 -2.24 -9.47
N PHE A 259 -17.26 -1.54 -9.17
CA PHE A 259 -17.30 -0.07 -9.20
C PHE A 259 -17.74 0.44 -10.58
N GLY A 260 -18.63 1.43 -10.59
CA GLY A 260 -19.26 1.93 -11.82
C GLY A 260 -20.55 1.19 -12.23
N PHE A 261 -20.99 0.19 -11.46
CA PHE A 261 -22.19 -0.60 -11.77
C PHE A 261 -23.09 -0.71 -10.53
N ARG A 262 -24.37 -0.37 -10.69
CA ARG A 262 -25.40 -0.51 -9.67
C ARG A 262 -26.74 -0.88 -10.29
N GLY A 263 -27.64 -1.41 -9.46
CA GLY A 263 -28.99 -1.75 -9.88
C GLY A 263 -29.02 -2.82 -10.98
N GLU A 264 -29.99 -2.72 -11.88
CA GLU A 264 -30.13 -3.65 -13.00
C GLU A 264 -29.37 -3.15 -14.23
N ILE A 265 -28.52 -4.01 -14.79
CA ILE A 265 -27.74 -3.72 -16.00
C ILE A 265 -27.94 -4.80 -17.06
N LYS A 266 -27.86 -4.39 -18.32
CA LYS A 266 -27.85 -5.31 -19.47
C LYS A 266 -26.44 -5.85 -19.74
N MET A 267 -26.36 -7.15 -20.00
CA MET A 267 -25.15 -7.90 -20.36
C MET A 267 -25.43 -8.81 -21.56
N ILE A 268 -24.40 -9.13 -22.33
CA ILE A 268 -24.47 -10.17 -23.37
C ILE A 268 -24.27 -11.54 -22.72
N TYR A 269 -25.13 -12.49 -23.06
CA TYR A 269 -25.12 -13.87 -22.58
C TYR A 269 -25.07 -14.84 -23.75
N TRP A 270 -24.34 -15.94 -23.58
CA TRP A 270 -24.24 -17.01 -24.57
C TRP A 270 -24.02 -18.36 -23.87
N ASN A 271 -25.12 -19.07 -23.55
CA ASN A 271 -25.13 -20.38 -22.89
C ASN A 271 -24.33 -20.50 -21.58
N GLY A 272 -23.92 -19.38 -20.96
CA GLY A 272 -23.11 -19.38 -19.76
C GLY A 272 -23.79 -20.05 -18.56
N PRO A 273 -23.03 -20.44 -17.53
CA PRO A 273 -23.57 -21.16 -16.39
C PRO A 273 -24.51 -20.28 -15.57
N VAL A 274 -25.64 -20.81 -15.13
CA VAL A 274 -26.41 -20.20 -14.04
C VAL A 274 -25.92 -20.84 -12.76
N LEU A 275 -25.16 -20.09 -11.96
CA LEU A 275 -24.51 -20.64 -10.76
C LEU A 275 -25.43 -20.52 -9.54
N GLU A 276 -25.24 -21.42 -8.59
CA GLU A 276 -25.87 -21.36 -7.28
C GLU A 276 -24.90 -21.95 -6.24
N PRO A 277 -25.02 -21.56 -4.96
CA PRO A 277 -24.07 -22.01 -3.94
C PRO A 277 -24.16 -23.53 -3.80
N PHE A 278 -23.02 -24.14 -3.52
CA PHE A 278 -22.88 -25.55 -3.21
C PHE A 278 -21.97 -25.69 -1.99
N ASP A 279 -21.82 -26.91 -1.47
CA ASP A 279 -20.80 -27.26 -0.49
C ASP A 279 -19.99 -28.45 -1.05
N LEU A 280 -18.81 -28.15 -1.56
CA LEU A 280 -17.86 -29.12 -2.08
C LEU A 280 -17.22 -29.95 -0.97
N GLY A 281 -17.15 -29.45 0.26
CA GLY A 281 -16.32 -29.99 1.33
C GLY A 281 -14.90 -30.29 0.85
N SER A 282 -14.38 -31.47 1.17
CA SER A 282 -13.05 -31.91 0.74
C SER A 282 -12.95 -32.33 -0.74
N ASN A 283 -13.99 -32.15 -1.56
CA ASN A 283 -13.96 -32.52 -2.99
C ASN A 283 -13.37 -31.42 -3.88
N THR A 284 -12.79 -30.37 -3.32
CA THR A 284 -12.02 -29.38 -4.10
C THR A 284 -10.79 -30.02 -4.74
N THR A 285 -10.22 -29.39 -5.77
CA THR A 285 -9.07 -29.94 -6.52
C THR A 285 -7.87 -30.32 -5.65
N LEU A 286 -7.64 -29.59 -4.55
CA LEU A 286 -6.56 -29.86 -3.59
C LEU A 286 -7.06 -30.42 -2.25
N GLY A 287 -8.37 -30.69 -2.11
CA GLY A 287 -8.97 -31.17 -0.87
C GLY A 287 -8.87 -30.18 0.30
N ILE A 288 -8.90 -28.88 0.01
CA ILE A 288 -8.90 -27.81 1.00
C ILE A 288 -10.30 -27.24 1.19
N ASP A 289 -10.56 -26.69 2.36
CA ASP A 289 -11.74 -25.87 2.63
C ASP A 289 -11.63 -24.52 1.91
N ILE A 290 -12.76 -24.03 1.39
CA ILE A 290 -12.84 -22.78 0.62
C ILE A 290 -14.02 -21.94 1.07
N ASP A 291 -13.93 -20.62 0.89
CA ASP A 291 -14.99 -19.69 1.27
C ASP A 291 -16.20 -19.82 0.33
N TYR A 292 -17.40 -19.65 0.89
CA TYR A 292 -18.63 -19.53 0.11
C TYR A 292 -18.52 -18.41 -0.96
N PRO A 293 -18.98 -18.66 -2.20
CA PRO A 293 -18.95 -17.66 -3.25
C PRO A 293 -19.84 -16.46 -2.95
N VAL A 294 -19.32 -15.26 -3.24
CA VAL A 294 -20.05 -14.00 -3.18
C VAL A 294 -20.69 -13.72 -4.55
N PRO A 295 -22.02 -13.63 -4.66
CA PRO A 295 -22.69 -13.35 -5.92
C PRO A 295 -22.67 -11.85 -6.24
N LEU A 296 -21.60 -11.37 -6.86
CA LEU A 296 -21.44 -9.96 -7.23
C LEU A 296 -22.60 -9.43 -8.09
N ALA A 297 -23.15 -10.28 -8.95
CA ALA A 297 -24.38 -10.02 -9.68
C ALA A 297 -25.20 -11.30 -9.86
N ILE A 298 -26.53 -11.15 -9.89
CA ILE A 298 -27.47 -12.25 -10.14
C ILE A 298 -28.32 -12.00 -11.38
N PHE A 299 -28.76 -13.06 -12.04
CA PHE A 299 -29.67 -12.97 -13.17
C PHE A 299 -31.07 -12.54 -12.73
N VAL A 300 -31.64 -11.57 -13.45
CA VAL A 300 -33.04 -11.16 -13.28
C VAL A 300 -33.90 -11.84 -14.34
N LYS A 301 -33.60 -11.59 -15.62
CA LYS A 301 -34.33 -12.17 -16.77
C LYS A 301 -33.58 -11.97 -18.09
N PRO A 302 -33.77 -12.86 -19.08
CA PRO A 302 -33.45 -12.58 -20.49
C PRO A 302 -34.42 -11.56 -21.11
N SER A 303 -34.01 -10.89 -22.19
CA SER A 303 -34.92 -10.05 -22.98
C SER A 303 -36.11 -10.88 -23.48
N ASN A 304 -37.31 -10.30 -23.49
CA ASN A 304 -38.52 -10.96 -23.97
C ASN A 304 -38.72 -10.81 -25.49
N LYS A 305 -37.83 -10.10 -26.17
CA LYS A 305 -37.86 -9.96 -27.63
C LYS A 305 -36.96 -11.00 -28.29
N THR A 306 -37.48 -11.70 -29.29
CA THR A 306 -36.81 -12.82 -29.95
C THR A 306 -35.60 -12.39 -30.79
N ASP A 307 -35.52 -11.13 -31.22
CA ASP A 307 -34.37 -10.55 -31.91
C ASP A 307 -33.27 -10.03 -30.95
N GLU A 308 -33.60 -9.89 -29.66
CA GLU A 308 -32.66 -9.54 -28.58
C GLU A 308 -32.22 -10.73 -27.74
N PHE A 309 -33.00 -11.82 -27.67
CA PHE A 309 -32.65 -13.07 -26.99
C PHE A 309 -33.42 -14.27 -27.56
N ILE A 310 -32.73 -15.39 -27.81
CA ILE A 310 -33.35 -16.62 -28.31
C ILE A 310 -33.23 -17.74 -27.26
N PRO A 311 -34.34 -18.11 -26.58
CA PRO A 311 -34.38 -19.23 -25.63
C PRO A 311 -33.98 -20.56 -26.27
N GLY A 312 -32.92 -21.18 -25.76
CA GLY A 312 -32.41 -22.47 -26.24
C GLY A 312 -32.20 -22.58 -27.74
N TRP A 313 -31.85 -21.47 -28.40
CA TRP A 313 -31.70 -21.40 -29.87
C TRP A 313 -33.00 -21.78 -30.62
N GLY A 314 -34.16 -21.53 -30.00
CA GLY A 314 -35.49 -21.86 -30.51
C GLY A 314 -36.06 -23.16 -29.92
N GLY A 315 -35.27 -23.89 -29.11
CA GLY A 315 -35.66 -25.19 -28.56
C GLY A 315 -36.21 -25.17 -27.13
N LEU A 316 -36.29 -24.01 -26.48
CA LEU A 316 -36.78 -23.90 -25.09
C LEU A 316 -37.88 -22.85 -24.96
N GLU A 317 -38.80 -23.10 -24.03
CA GLU A 317 -39.80 -22.11 -23.63
C GLU A 317 -39.15 -20.92 -22.90
N TYR A 318 -39.57 -19.70 -23.22
CA TYR A 318 -39.05 -18.48 -22.56
C TYR A 318 -39.26 -18.53 -21.03
N SER A 319 -40.42 -18.99 -20.58
CA SER A 319 -40.77 -19.11 -19.16
C SER A 319 -39.85 -20.09 -18.41
N TYR A 320 -39.40 -21.16 -19.08
CA TYR A 320 -38.42 -22.09 -18.53
C TYR A 320 -37.06 -21.40 -18.33
N VAL A 321 -36.56 -20.69 -19.35
CA VAL A 321 -35.27 -19.99 -19.26
C VAL A 321 -35.30 -18.92 -18.16
N VAL A 322 -36.38 -18.14 -18.06
CA VAL A 322 -36.59 -17.17 -16.97
C VAL A 322 -36.52 -17.87 -15.61
N LYS A 323 -37.24 -18.98 -15.44
CA LYS A 323 -37.28 -19.74 -14.18
C LYS A 323 -35.89 -20.25 -13.78
N VAL A 324 -35.11 -20.75 -14.73
CA VAL A 324 -33.76 -21.26 -14.46
C VAL A 324 -32.82 -20.13 -14.08
N MET A 325 -32.81 -19.04 -14.87
CA MET A 325 -31.90 -17.91 -14.66
C MET A 325 -32.18 -17.18 -13.35
N LYS A 326 -33.44 -16.88 -13.05
CA LYS A 326 -33.84 -16.00 -11.95
C LYS A 326 -33.12 -16.34 -10.64
N ASP A 327 -32.54 -15.32 -10.02
CA ASP A 327 -31.80 -15.37 -8.75
C ASP A 327 -30.55 -16.27 -8.75
N GLY A 328 -30.18 -16.84 -9.91
CA GLY A 328 -28.90 -17.53 -10.08
C GLY A 328 -27.76 -16.54 -10.25
N TYR A 329 -26.55 -16.92 -9.82
CA TYR A 329 -25.39 -16.04 -9.85
C TYR A 329 -24.89 -15.89 -11.29
N ALA A 330 -24.74 -14.65 -11.71
CA ALA A 330 -24.27 -14.26 -13.03
C ALA A 330 -22.79 -13.83 -13.01
N ILE A 331 -22.34 -13.24 -11.90
CA ILE A 331 -20.94 -12.90 -11.66
C ILE A 331 -20.64 -13.26 -10.22
N THR A 332 -19.55 -14.00 -10.01
CA THR A 332 -19.20 -14.57 -8.70
C THR A 332 -17.77 -14.23 -8.34
N TYR A 333 -17.52 -13.85 -7.08
CA TYR A 333 -16.20 -13.75 -6.49
C TYR A 333 -16.02 -14.84 -5.44
N SER A 334 -14.83 -15.46 -5.40
CA SER A 334 -14.46 -16.42 -4.35
C SER A 334 -12.95 -16.42 -4.15
N ARG A 335 -12.47 -17.21 -3.21
CA ARG A 335 -11.06 -17.43 -2.90
C ARG A 335 -10.75 -18.91 -2.88
N TYR A 336 -9.53 -19.23 -3.28
CA TYR A 336 -8.98 -20.57 -3.19
C TYR A 336 -7.58 -20.44 -2.62
N GLY A 337 -7.42 -20.76 -1.32
CA GLY A 337 -6.23 -20.38 -0.56
C GLY A 337 -6.03 -18.86 -0.53
N LEU A 338 -4.83 -18.40 -0.89
CA LEU A 338 -4.49 -16.97 -0.92
C LEU A 338 -5.06 -16.26 -2.16
N GLY A 339 -5.28 -16.98 -3.26
CA GLY A 339 -5.70 -16.43 -4.54
C GLY A 339 -7.17 -16.02 -4.59
N LYS A 340 -7.47 -15.18 -5.60
CA LYS A 340 -8.80 -14.63 -5.85
C LYS A 340 -9.33 -15.15 -7.17
N ILE A 341 -10.61 -15.51 -7.20
CA ILE A 341 -11.30 -16.01 -8.38
C ILE A 341 -12.48 -15.11 -8.71
N VAL A 342 -12.60 -14.71 -9.97
CA VAL A 342 -13.81 -14.03 -10.49
C VAL A 342 -14.37 -14.86 -11.65
N LEU A 343 -15.61 -15.29 -11.54
CA LEU A 343 -16.32 -16.04 -12.57
C LEU A 343 -17.40 -15.17 -13.22
N PHE A 344 -17.41 -15.09 -14.54
CA PHE A 344 -18.43 -14.43 -15.34
C PHE A 344 -19.25 -15.47 -16.09
N SER A 345 -20.54 -15.54 -15.80
CA SER A 345 -21.48 -16.33 -16.62
C SER A 345 -21.82 -15.62 -17.92
N THR A 346 -21.84 -14.29 -17.89
CA THR A 346 -22.03 -13.42 -19.06
C THR A 346 -20.70 -13.08 -19.72
N HIS A 347 -20.76 -12.35 -20.84
CA HIS A 347 -19.59 -11.88 -21.57
C HIS A 347 -19.35 -10.38 -21.36
N PRO A 348 -18.52 -9.95 -20.38
CA PRO A 348 -18.22 -8.54 -20.17
C PRO A 348 -17.41 -7.91 -21.32
N GLU A 349 -16.76 -8.72 -22.14
CA GLU A 349 -15.98 -8.31 -23.31
C GLU A 349 -16.85 -8.04 -24.56
N LEU A 350 -18.09 -8.54 -24.59
CA LEU A 350 -18.97 -8.42 -25.76
C LEU A 350 -19.89 -7.20 -25.67
N VAL A 351 -20.03 -6.51 -26.80
CA VAL A 351 -21.00 -5.42 -27.02
C VAL A 351 -22.11 -5.80 -28.00
N ILE A 352 -21.92 -6.89 -28.75
CA ILE A 352 -22.86 -7.46 -29.70
C ILE A 352 -23.07 -8.92 -29.31
N GLY A 353 -24.33 -9.36 -29.32
CA GLY A 353 -24.73 -10.74 -29.07
C GLY A 353 -24.48 -11.67 -30.25
N PRO A 354 -24.94 -12.93 -30.14
CA PRO A 354 -24.90 -13.89 -31.24
C PRO A 354 -25.55 -13.35 -32.52
N SER A 355 -25.11 -13.84 -33.68
CA SER A 355 -25.64 -13.47 -35.00
C SER A 355 -27.15 -13.69 -35.15
N GLU A 356 -27.67 -14.67 -34.41
CA GLU A 356 -29.07 -15.07 -34.36
C GLU A 356 -29.93 -14.01 -33.64
N THR A 357 -29.32 -13.14 -32.83
CA THR A 357 -29.96 -12.03 -32.11
C THR A 357 -29.45 -10.68 -32.61
N PRO A 358 -29.85 -10.23 -33.81
CA PRO A 358 -29.28 -9.03 -34.44
C PRO A 358 -29.56 -7.72 -33.69
N ALA A 359 -30.57 -7.68 -32.82
CA ALA A 359 -30.89 -6.54 -31.97
C ALA A 359 -30.20 -6.59 -30.60
N ALA A 360 -29.49 -7.67 -30.28
CA ALA A 360 -28.70 -7.78 -29.04
C ALA A 360 -27.43 -6.93 -29.10
N LYS A 361 -27.58 -5.61 -28.97
CA LYS A 361 -26.48 -4.63 -29.00
C LYS A 361 -26.52 -3.78 -27.75
N LEU A 362 -25.36 -3.59 -27.13
CA LEU A 362 -25.18 -2.67 -26.01
C LEU A 362 -24.75 -1.29 -26.54
N GLU A 363 -25.23 -0.25 -25.88
CA GLU A 363 -25.03 1.15 -26.30
C GLU A 363 -23.56 1.62 -26.27
N SER A 364 -22.71 0.94 -25.49
CA SER A 364 -21.30 1.31 -25.29
C SER A 364 -20.45 0.11 -24.86
N ARG A 365 -19.11 0.26 -24.97
CA ARG A 365 -18.13 -0.73 -24.47
C ARG A 365 -17.84 -0.61 -22.98
N TYR A 366 -18.65 0.14 -22.22
CA TYR A 366 -18.41 0.41 -20.80
C TYR A 366 -18.22 -0.85 -19.93
N ARG A 367 -18.80 -2.00 -20.32
CA ARG A 367 -18.67 -3.27 -19.60
C ARG A 367 -17.24 -3.80 -19.60
N TRP A 368 -16.38 -3.35 -20.51
CA TRP A 368 -14.94 -3.66 -20.49
C TRP A 368 -14.27 -3.16 -19.19
N ARG A 369 -14.81 -2.12 -18.55
CA ARG A 369 -14.38 -1.68 -17.22
C ARG A 369 -14.45 -2.83 -16.21
N MET A 370 -15.49 -3.66 -16.27
CA MET A 370 -15.66 -4.79 -15.34
C MET A 370 -14.55 -5.84 -15.53
N LEU A 371 -14.14 -6.11 -16.77
CA LEU A 371 -13.01 -6.99 -17.07
C LEU A 371 -11.68 -6.38 -16.60
N TRP A 372 -11.45 -5.08 -16.88
CA TRP A 372 -10.28 -4.34 -16.38
C TRP A 372 -10.14 -4.45 -14.86
N GLN A 373 -11.25 -4.18 -14.16
CA GLN A 373 -11.33 -4.21 -12.70
C GLN A 373 -11.09 -5.62 -12.16
N ALA A 374 -11.67 -6.64 -12.78
CA ALA A 374 -11.44 -8.03 -12.40
C ALA A 374 -9.96 -8.40 -12.52
N ILE A 375 -9.29 -8.05 -13.64
CA ILE A 375 -7.87 -8.35 -13.87
C ILE A 375 -7.01 -7.76 -12.74
N TYR A 376 -7.11 -6.46 -12.49
CA TYR A 376 -6.34 -5.82 -11.42
C TYR A 376 -6.75 -6.27 -10.02
N PHE A 377 -8.04 -6.57 -9.79
CA PHE A 377 -8.51 -7.02 -8.50
C PHE A 377 -7.94 -8.38 -8.09
N VAL A 378 -7.85 -9.31 -9.05
CA VAL A 378 -7.34 -10.68 -8.79
C VAL A 378 -5.82 -10.76 -8.81
N ALA A 379 -5.14 -10.01 -9.67
CA ALA A 379 -3.68 -10.05 -9.82
C ALA A 379 -2.93 -8.99 -8.99
N GLY A 380 -3.57 -7.84 -8.73
CA GLY A 380 -2.88 -6.68 -8.18
C GLY A 380 -2.53 -6.80 -6.69
N LYS A 381 -1.32 -6.32 -6.34
CA LYS A 381 -0.87 -6.19 -4.95
C LYS A 381 -1.65 -5.06 -4.26
N ARG A 382 -2.30 -5.40 -3.14
CA ARG A 382 -2.93 -4.41 -2.27
C ARG A 382 -1.86 -3.67 -1.46
N VAL A 383 -2.06 -2.37 -1.28
CA VAL A 383 -1.24 -1.49 -0.45
C VAL A 383 -2.11 -0.57 0.39
N LEU A 384 -1.54 -0.10 1.50
CA LEU A 384 -2.16 0.91 2.34
C LEU A 384 -1.46 2.25 2.03
N LEU A 385 -2.11 3.08 1.23
CA LEU A 385 -1.63 4.43 0.90
C LEU A 385 -1.74 5.33 2.12
N GLY A 386 -0.82 6.29 2.23
CA GLY A 386 -0.83 7.31 3.28
C GLY A 386 -0.67 6.77 4.71
N ALA A 387 -0.54 5.45 4.90
CA ALA A 387 -0.31 4.83 6.19
C ALA A 387 1.18 4.58 6.41
N ILE A 388 1.62 4.83 7.63
CA ILE A 388 2.98 4.58 8.07
C ILE A 388 3.08 3.11 8.48
N VAL A 389 3.79 2.30 7.70
CA VAL A 389 4.34 1.01 8.12
C VAL A 389 5.81 1.24 8.42
N GLY A 390 6.06 1.64 9.67
CA GLY A 390 7.37 2.13 10.10
C GLY A 390 8.21 1.10 10.84
N ILE A 391 9.54 1.16 10.67
CA ILE A 391 10.49 0.36 11.44
C ILE A 391 11.52 1.25 12.14
N TRP A 392 11.75 1.03 13.44
CA TRP A 392 12.87 1.64 14.16
C TRP A 392 14.14 0.84 13.90
N MET A 393 15.19 1.55 13.48
CA MET A 393 16.43 0.93 13.07
C MET A 393 17.62 1.53 13.80
N TRP A 394 18.35 0.65 14.48
CA TRP A 394 19.63 0.99 15.08
C TRP A 394 20.69 1.04 13.97
N PRO A 395 21.70 1.92 14.07
CA PRO A 395 22.75 2.05 13.06
C PRO A 395 23.53 0.75 12.87
N SER A 396 23.57 -0.13 13.88
CA SER A 396 24.20 -1.45 13.78
C SER A 396 23.60 -2.32 12.67
N ALA A 397 22.34 -2.11 12.28
CA ALA A 397 21.74 -2.81 11.14
C ALA A 397 22.49 -2.47 9.84
N LEU A 398 22.81 -1.20 9.61
CA LEU A 398 23.61 -0.78 8.44
C LEU A 398 25.00 -1.40 8.43
N ARG A 399 25.65 -1.47 9.61
CA ARG A 399 26.96 -2.10 9.75
C ARG A 399 26.91 -3.61 9.52
N TYR A 400 25.86 -4.28 9.98
CA TYR A 400 25.66 -5.70 9.78
C TYR A 400 25.49 -6.03 8.30
N THR A 401 24.59 -5.35 7.58
CA THR A 401 24.40 -5.57 6.14
C THR A 401 25.66 -5.22 5.34
N TYR A 402 26.41 -4.20 5.75
CA TYR A 402 27.70 -3.87 5.15
C TYR A 402 28.71 -5.02 5.31
N GLN A 403 28.82 -5.60 6.51
CA GLN A 403 29.70 -6.75 6.78
C GLN A 403 29.31 -7.96 5.94
N MET A 404 28.01 -8.27 5.82
CA MET A 404 27.54 -9.35 4.94
C MET A 404 27.96 -9.15 3.49
N VAL A 405 27.84 -7.92 2.97
CA VAL A 405 28.27 -7.62 1.59
C VAL A 405 29.79 -7.74 1.42
N LEU A 406 30.57 -7.33 2.42
CA LEU A 406 32.02 -7.53 2.39
C LEU A 406 32.40 -9.01 2.37
N GLU A 407 31.76 -9.82 3.22
CA GLU A 407 31.98 -11.27 3.28
C GLU A 407 31.54 -11.97 1.99
N GLU A 408 30.39 -11.62 1.42
CA GLU A 408 29.87 -12.30 0.24
C GLU A 408 30.63 -11.94 -1.06
N PHE A 409 31.01 -10.67 -1.23
CA PHE A 409 31.52 -10.18 -2.52
C PHE A 409 33.01 -9.84 -2.53
N TYR A 410 33.60 -9.66 -1.34
CA TYR A 410 34.95 -9.11 -1.18
C TYR A 410 35.83 -9.92 -0.22
N GLU A 411 35.46 -11.16 0.11
CA GLU A 411 36.24 -12.04 0.99
C GLU A 411 37.70 -12.15 0.53
N GLY A 412 38.64 -11.97 1.47
CA GLY A 412 40.08 -12.11 1.22
C GLY A 412 40.70 -11.01 0.36
N LYS A 413 39.97 -9.94 0.02
CA LYS A 413 40.49 -8.81 -0.78
C LYS A 413 40.84 -7.61 0.10
N GLU A 414 41.98 -7.00 -0.18
CA GLU A 414 42.31 -5.67 0.36
C GLU A 414 41.60 -4.60 -0.47
N LEU A 415 40.69 -3.84 0.15
CA LEU A 415 39.83 -2.88 -0.55
C LEU A 415 40.37 -1.45 -0.46
N SER A 416 40.27 -0.70 -1.55
CA SER A 416 40.43 0.76 -1.55
C SER A 416 39.26 1.45 -0.81
N LEU A 417 39.43 2.72 -0.44
CA LEU A 417 38.34 3.51 0.16
C LEU A 417 37.12 3.57 -0.77
N ARG A 418 37.35 3.72 -2.07
CA ARG A 418 36.28 3.75 -3.08
C ARG A 418 35.48 2.45 -3.08
N GLU A 419 36.15 1.30 -3.11
CA GLU A 419 35.48 -0.01 -3.10
C GLU A 419 34.70 -0.26 -1.81
N ARG A 420 35.21 0.21 -0.66
CA ARG A 420 34.47 0.16 0.61
C ARG A 420 33.17 1.00 0.56
N VAL A 421 33.22 2.20 -0.01
CA VAL A 421 32.03 3.05 -0.19
C VAL A 421 31.04 2.42 -1.18
N GLU A 422 31.54 1.79 -2.26
CA GLU A 422 30.72 1.05 -3.22
C GLU A 422 30.05 -0.17 -2.56
N ALA A 423 30.77 -0.92 -1.73
CA ALA A 423 30.23 -2.04 -0.95
C ALA A 423 29.13 -1.57 0.03
N PHE A 424 29.33 -0.44 0.72
CA PHE A 424 28.29 0.13 1.59
C PHE A 424 27.05 0.56 0.79
N THR A 425 27.24 1.19 -0.37
CA THR A 425 26.14 1.57 -1.26
C THR A 425 25.33 0.35 -1.71
N LYS A 426 26.01 -0.77 -2.02
CA LYS A 426 25.36 -2.04 -2.35
C LYS A 426 24.57 -2.60 -1.16
N ALA A 427 25.14 -2.57 0.04
CA ALA A 427 24.45 -3.00 1.26
C ALA A 427 23.15 -2.21 1.51
N CYS A 428 23.19 -0.87 1.36
CA CYS A 428 22.00 -0.03 1.48
C CYS A 428 20.91 -0.39 0.48
N ARG A 429 21.27 -0.70 -0.78
CA ARG A 429 20.30 -1.12 -1.81
C ARG A 429 19.66 -2.47 -1.50
N ILE A 430 20.44 -3.44 -1.03
CA ILE A 430 19.93 -4.75 -0.61
C ILE A 430 18.94 -4.59 0.53
N LEU A 431 19.31 -3.82 1.57
CA LEU A 431 18.42 -3.58 2.71
C LEU A 431 17.14 -2.83 2.30
N ALA A 432 17.24 -1.83 1.42
CA ALA A 432 16.08 -1.10 0.92
C ALA A 432 15.12 -2.01 0.12
N GLU A 433 15.65 -2.90 -0.73
CA GLU A 433 14.85 -3.90 -1.45
C GLU A 433 14.12 -4.84 -0.48
N GLU A 434 14.82 -5.34 0.53
CA GLU A 434 14.24 -6.21 1.55
C GLU A 434 13.11 -5.51 2.31
N LEU A 435 13.33 -4.28 2.80
CA LEU A 435 12.31 -3.48 3.47
C LEU A 435 11.09 -3.23 2.58
N ALA A 436 11.31 -2.94 1.29
CA ALA A 436 10.23 -2.74 0.32
C ALA A 436 9.43 -4.02 0.08
N SER A 437 10.09 -5.19 0.08
CA SER A 437 9.43 -6.49 -0.07
C SER A 437 8.41 -6.75 1.05
N TYR A 438 8.74 -6.33 2.28
CA TYR A 438 7.86 -6.39 3.46
C TYR A 438 6.80 -5.28 3.52
N GLY A 439 6.83 -4.33 2.59
CA GLY A 439 5.88 -3.21 2.54
C GLY A 439 6.14 -2.13 3.59
N ILE A 440 7.38 -2.01 4.08
CA ILE A 440 7.81 -0.89 4.92
C ILE A 440 7.74 0.40 4.12
N THR A 441 7.15 1.46 4.69
CA THR A 441 7.03 2.79 4.07
C THR A 441 7.92 3.83 4.73
N ASP A 442 8.36 3.57 5.98
CA ASP A 442 9.11 4.52 6.79
C ASP A 442 10.20 3.82 7.61
N VAL A 443 11.41 4.38 7.62
CA VAL A 443 12.50 3.94 8.49
C VAL A 443 12.85 5.04 9.48
N PHE A 444 12.88 4.74 10.78
CA PHE A 444 13.35 5.64 11.83
C PHE A 444 14.77 5.24 12.22
N LEU A 445 15.78 5.84 11.59
CA LEU A 445 17.20 5.51 11.81
C LEU A 445 17.78 6.34 12.96
N GLU A 446 18.31 5.71 14.00
CA GLU A 446 19.01 6.43 15.07
C GLU A 446 20.29 7.10 14.52
N VAL A 447 20.30 8.42 14.42
CA VAL A 447 21.43 9.19 13.86
C VAL A 447 22.30 9.87 14.92
N LYS A 448 21.74 10.09 16.13
CA LYS A 448 22.44 10.60 17.31
C LYS A 448 22.31 9.58 18.43
N LEU A 449 23.43 8.98 18.81
CA LEU A 449 23.49 7.91 19.82
C LEU A 449 23.24 8.44 21.24
N LEU A 450 23.01 7.53 22.19
CA LEU A 450 23.01 7.82 23.64
C LEU A 450 24.29 8.52 24.15
N SER A 451 25.42 8.38 23.47
CA SER A 451 26.65 9.12 23.84
C SER A 451 26.59 10.60 23.45
N GLY A 452 25.65 11.00 22.59
CA GLY A 452 25.65 12.25 21.84
C GLY A 452 26.38 12.18 20.50
N THR A 453 27.14 11.10 20.23
CA THR A 453 27.90 10.96 18.98
C THR A 453 26.97 10.81 17.77
N LEU A 454 27.28 11.51 16.68
CA LEU A 454 26.56 11.41 15.42
C LEU A 454 27.16 10.33 14.54
N ILE A 455 26.33 9.54 13.85
CA ILE A 455 26.80 8.46 12.96
C ILE A 455 27.25 8.95 11.57
N PHE A 456 27.12 10.24 11.31
CA PHE A 456 27.35 10.89 10.02
C PHE A 456 28.22 12.15 10.20
N PRO A 457 28.93 12.60 9.15
CA PRO A 457 29.69 13.84 9.20
C PRO A 457 28.74 15.05 9.28
N SER A 458 28.95 15.96 10.23
CA SER A 458 28.03 17.06 10.53
C SER A 458 28.78 18.36 10.82
N ASP A 459 28.46 19.42 10.09
CA ASP A 459 29.02 20.75 10.33
C ASP A 459 28.47 21.32 11.64
N ILE A 460 27.17 21.07 11.92
CA ILE A 460 26.52 21.50 13.17
C ILE A 460 27.08 20.76 14.37
N GLY A 461 27.25 19.43 14.28
CA GLY A 461 27.92 18.65 15.31
C GLY A 461 29.31 19.21 15.63
N SER A 462 30.09 19.53 14.60
CA SER A 462 31.42 20.11 14.74
C SER A 462 31.40 21.51 15.36
N LYS A 463 30.47 22.39 14.94
CA LYS A 463 30.25 23.73 15.52
C LYS A 463 30.05 23.67 17.04
N TYR A 464 29.32 22.68 17.53
CA TYR A 464 29.02 22.54 18.97
C TYR A 464 29.97 21.60 19.74
N GLY A 465 31.01 21.07 19.07
CA GLY A 465 32.01 20.18 19.68
C GLY A 465 31.51 18.76 19.95
N VAL A 466 30.49 18.31 19.24
CA VAL A 466 29.94 16.95 19.32
C VAL A 466 30.74 16.01 18.42
N LYS A 467 31.10 14.83 18.93
CA LYS A 467 31.85 13.84 18.15
C LYS A 467 31.04 13.38 16.94
N ASN A 468 31.62 13.52 15.75
CA ASN A 468 31.03 13.12 14.48
C ASN A 468 32.13 12.94 13.41
N PRO A 469 32.00 11.98 12.47
CA PRO A 469 31.10 10.83 12.55
C PRO A 469 31.55 9.82 13.62
N TYR A 470 30.79 8.76 13.81
CA TYR A 470 31.18 7.62 14.63
C TYR A 470 32.45 6.96 14.03
N PRO A 471 33.46 6.59 14.83
CA PRO A 471 34.82 6.31 14.31
C PRO A 471 35.00 4.92 13.68
N ALA A 472 33.94 4.13 13.52
CA ALA A 472 34.01 2.79 12.95
C ALA A 472 33.44 2.76 11.54
N GLU A 473 33.89 1.81 10.71
CA GLU A 473 33.25 1.57 9.42
C GLU A 473 31.83 1.01 9.62
N PRO A 474 30.85 1.41 8.78
CA PRO A 474 30.99 2.29 7.60
C PRO A 474 30.86 3.81 7.88
N TYR A 475 30.62 4.20 9.13
CA TYR A 475 30.29 5.58 9.52
C TYR A 475 31.43 6.59 9.28
N ASN A 476 32.69 6.15 9.38
CA ASN A 476 33.87 7.00 9.24
C ASN A 476 34.39 7.13 7.79
N ILE A 477 33.82 6.40 6.83
CA ILE A 477 34.29 6.39 5.43
C ILE A 477 33.33 7.08 4.46
N THR A 478 32.08 7.34 4.87
CA THR A 478 31.07 8.00 4.04
C THR A 478 29.96 8.60 4.88
N ASP A 479 29.11 9.43 4.27
CA ASP A 479 27.86 9.90 4.87
C ASP A 479 26.78 8.82 4.78
N VAL A 480 26.74 7.96 5.81
CA VAL A 480 25.85 6.80 5.81
C VAL A 480 24.37 7.16 5.76
N VAL A 481 23.98 8.31 6.33
CA VAL A 481 22.57 8.75 6.36
C VAL A 481 22.15 9.10 4.94
N LYS A 482 22.96 9.89 4.25
CA LYS A 482 22.68 10.30 2.87
C LYS A 482 22.67 9.12 1.89
N VAL A 483 23.64 8.21 2.00
CA VAL A 483 23.71 7.03 1.12
C VAL A 483 22.49 6.13 1.33
N PHE A 484 22.07 5.93 2.59
CA PHE A 484 20.91 5.10 2.89
C PHE A 484 19.58 5.77 2.52
N ALA A 485 19.44 7.09 2.73
CA ALA A 485 18.28 7.87 2.28
C ALA A 485 18.04 7.67 0.78
N ASN A 486 19.08 7.85 -0.04
CA ASN A 486 19.01 7.68 -1.48
C ASN A 486 18.53 6.26 -1.87
N ALA A 487 19.06 5.22 -1.21
CA ALA A 487 18.66 3.83 -1.47
C ALA A 487 17.19 3.55 -1.10
N LEU A 488 16.71 4.12 0.01
CA LEU A 488 15.31 4.03 0.42
C LEU A 488 14.38 4.78 -0.54
N HIS A 489 14.78 5.96 -1.00
CA HIS A 489 14.01 6.77 -1.96
C HIS A 489 13.85 6.09 -3.32
N GLU A 490 14.87 5.34 -3.79
CA GLU A 490 14.76 4.47 -4.98
C GLU A 490 13.61 3.44 -4.84
N LYS A 491 13.15 3.16 -3.62
CA LYS A 491 12.04 2.24 -3.30
C LYS A 491 10.78 2.92 -2.78
N GLY A 492 10.75 4.26 -2.77
CA GLY A 492 9.63 5.04 -2.23
C GLY A 492 9.46 4.94 -0.71
N ILE A 493 10.53 4.59 0.02
CA ILE A 493 10.55 4.50 1.49
C ILE A 493 11.10 5.81 2.05
N ARG A 494 10.42 6.39 3.04
CA ARG A 494 10.86 7.62 3.73
C ARG A 494 11.87 7.33 4.83
N LEU A 495 12.91 8.15 4.96
CA LEU A 495 13.87 8.09 6.05
C LEU A 495 13.60 9.20 7.08
N HIS A 496 13.40 8.80 8.33
CA HIS A 496 13.28 9.70 9.47
C HIS A 496 14.53 9.61 10.33
N ALA A 497 15.14 10.76 10.63
CA ALA A 497 16.26 10.84 11.55
C ALA A 497 15.76 10.72 13.00
N TRP A 498 16.04 9.60 13.64
CA TRP A 498 15.78 9.39 15.06
C TRP A 498 16.92 9.97 15.91
N ILE A 499 16.59 10.98 16.72
CA ILE A 499 17.52 11.76 17.53
C ILE A 499 17.23 11.51 19.02
N ILE A 500 18.24 10.99 19.72
CA ILE A 500 18.22 10.87 21.17
C ILE A 500 18.51 12.24 21.79
N VAL A 501 17.54 12.79 22.53
CA VAL A 501 17.64 14.17 23.05
C VAL A 501 18.35 14.23 24.42
N HIS A 502 17.80 13.71 25.52
CA HIS A 502 18.39 14.01 26.84
C HIS A 502 19.72 13.30 27.15
N TYR A 503 20.16 12.32 26.35
CA TYR A 503 21.44 11.66 26.52
C TYR A 503 22.50 12.27 25.60
N ASP A 504 23.50 12.89 26.20
CA ASP A 504 24.57 13.57 25.49
C ASP A 504 25.74 13.81 26.44
N ARG A 505 26.88 13.15 26.23
CA ARG A 505 28.03 13.28 27.14
C ARG A 505 28.77 14.59 26.94
N THR A 506 28.79 15.14 25.72
CA THR A 506 29.43 16.43 25.43
C THR A 506 28.68 17.53 26.15
N TRP A 507 27.35 17.53 26.04
CA TRP A 507 26.52 18.56 26.67
C TRP A 507 26.26 18.30 28.15
N GLY A 508 26.11 17.05 28.57
CA GLY A 508 25.99 16.68 29.98
C GLY A 508 27.25 17.01 30.79
N ALA A 509 28.44 17.04 30.18
CA ALA A 509 29.64 17.55 30.83
C ALA A 509 29.61 19.08 31.04
N LYS A 510 28.88 19.83 30.20
CA LYS A 510 28.76 21.30 30.27
C LYS A 510 27.61 21.76 31.18
N ASP A 511 26.43 21.16 31.03
CA ASP A 511 25.21 21.49 31.79
C ASP A 511 24.44 20.19 32.10
N PRO A 512 24.90 19.40 33.10
CA PRO A 512 24.29 18.13 33.44
C PRO A 512 22.90 18.29 34.03
N ILE A 513 22.06 17.28 33.81
CA ILE A 513 20.90 17.07 34.67
C ILE A 513 21.35 16.65 36.08
N TYR A 514 20.57 16.99 37.10
CA TYR A 514 20.84 16.56 38.48
C TYR A 514 19.80 15.55 38.94
N HIS A 515 20.28 14.52 39.63
CA HIS A 515 19.46 13.62 40.45
C HIS A 515 19.10 14.32 41.77
N CYS A 516 17.97 14.02 42.39
CA CYS A 516 17.50 14.61 43.65
C CYS A 516 18.33 14.21 44.89
N GLY A 517 19.29 13.30 44.72
CA GLY A 517 19.98 12.63 45.82
C GLY A 517 19.36 11.29 46.23
N ARG A 518 20.12 10.50 46.99
CA ARG A 518 19.73 9.20 47.54
C ARG A 518 20.34 9.00 48.92
N TRP A 519 19.85 8.01 49.66
CA TRP A 519 20.49 7.55 50.90
C TRP A 519 21.66 6.62 50.60
N GLU A 520 22.80 6.87 51.23
CA GLU A 520 23.94 5.96 51.29
C GLU A 520 24.03 5.38 52.69
N ASN A 521 24.10 4.04 52.77
CA ASN A 521 24.18 3.24 53.99
C ASN A 521 23.12 3.60 55.06
N ALA A 522 21.97 4.15 54.64
CA ALA A 522 20.91 4.66 55.51
C ALA A 522 21.35 5.76 56.52
N THR A 523 22.55 6.33 56.37
CA THR A 523 23.14 7.28 57.32
C THR A 523 23.43 8.65 56.72
N TYR A 524 23.60 8.74 55.40
CA TYR A 524 23.97 9.97 54.71
C TYR A 524 23.09 10.18 53.48
N PHE A 525 22.48 11.36 53.34
CA PHE A 525 21.78 11.73 52.12
C PHE A 525 22.74 12.51 51.23
N THR A 526 22.91 12.08 49.98
CA THR A 526 23.89 12.68 49.07
C THR A 526 23.57 14.13 48.69
N GLY A 527 22.32 14.58 48.88
CA GLY A 527 21.80 15.79 48.26
C GLY A 527 21.75 15.66 46.73
N PRO A 528 21.27 16.70 46.02
CA PRO A 528 21.24 16.68 44.57
C PRO A 528 22.65 16.58 43.98
N TYR A 529 22.85 15.71 42.98
CA TYR A 529 24.14 15.50 42.34
C TYR A 529 24.04 15.38 40.82
N PRO A 530 25.04 15.83 40.06
CA PRO A 530 25.00 15.85 38.59
C PRO A 530 25.11 14.44 37.98
N ARG A 531 24.55 14.29 36.79
CA ARG A 531 24.66 13.12 35.91
C ARG A 531 25.20 13.56 34.56
N SER A 532 26.52 13.50 34.40
CA SER A 532 27.24 14.05 33.24
C SER A 532 26.97 13.33 31.92
N GLU A 533 26.33 12.16 31.96
CA GLU A 533 25.88 11.44 30.77
C GLU A 533 24.57 11.97 30.16
N ARG A 534 23.93 12.94 30.83
CA ARG A 534 22.64 13.52 30.42
C ARG A 534 22.65 15.04 30.53
N VAL A 535 22.01 15.69 29.57
CA VAL A 535 21.93 17.15 29.48
C VAL A 535 20.66 17.68 30.15
N ARG A 536 20.78 18.87 30.73
CA ARG A 536 19.63 19.63 31.22
C ARG A 536 18.80 20.15 30.04
N LEU A 537 17.60 19.62 29.80
CA LEU A 537 16.71 19.98 28.69
C LEU A 537 16.30 21.46 28.65
N PHE A 538 16.43 22.20 29.74
CA PHE A 538 16.22 23.65 29.79
C PHE A 538 17.46 24.48 29.37
N ASN A 539 18.51 23.83 28.86
CA ASN A 539 19.64 24.52 28.25
C ASN A 539 19.24 25.04 26.86
N LEU A 540 19.08 26.36 26.73
CA LEU A 540 18.66 27.00 25.48
C LEU A 540 19.67 26.81 24.33
N GLU A 541 20.97 26.79 24.63
CA GLU A 541 22.02 26.55 23.64
C GLU A 541 21.96 25.10 23.12
N TYR A 542 21.63 24.15 23.99
CA TYR A 542 21.40 22.76 23.58
C TYR A 542 20.16 22.61 22.70
N GLN A 543 19.06 23.29 23.06
CA GLN A 543 17.85 23.30 22.25
C GLN A 543 18.12 23.88 20.85
N GLU A 544 18.93 24.95 20.77
CA GLU A 544 19.37 25.52 19.50
C GLU A 544 20.22 24.53 18.69
N TYR A 545 21.17 23.84 19.33
CA TYR A 545 21.94 22.77 18.68
C TYR A 545 21.04 21.69 18.07
N ILE A 546 20.06 21.17 18.82
CA ILE A 546 19.14 20.15 18.31
C ILE A 546 18.29 20.68 17.13
N ALA A 547 17.85 21.93 17.21
CA ALA A 547 17.09 22.56 16.13
C ALA A 547 17.94 22.79 14.86
N GLU A 548 19.19 23.21 15.00
CA GLU A 548 20.12 23.35 13.87
C GLU A 548 20.51 22.00 13.27
N LEU A 549 20.71 20.98 14.10
CA LEU A 549 21.02 19.62 13.65
C LEU A 549 19.87 19.05 12.82
N ALA A 550 18.63 19.23 13.27
CA ALA A 550 17.44 18.83 12.52
C ALA A 550 17.36 19.53 11.15
N LYS A 551 17.71 20.82 11.07
CA LYS A 551 17.76 21.56 9.80
C LYS A 551 18.85 21.02 8.86
N GLU A 552 20.03 20.70 9.39
CA GLU A 552 21.12 20.12 8.60
C GLU A 552 20.72 18.76 8.00
N LEU A 553 20.16 17.87 8.83
CA LEU A 553 19.68 16.56 8.41
C LEU A 553 18.73 16.64 7.22
N VAL A 554 17.71 17.50 7.30
CA VAL A 554 16.74 17.69 6.22
C VAL A 554 17.41 18.32 4.98
N ALA A 555 18.23 19.36 5.16
CA ALA A 555 18.77 20.13 4.05
C ALA A 555 19.92 19.44 3.29
N LYS A 556 20.73 18.61 3.95
CA LYS A 556 21.97 18.05 3.38
C LYS A 556 21.99 16.53 3.24
N HIS A 557 21.28 15.82 4.11
CA HIS A 557 21.36 14.35 4.22
C HIS A 557 20.15 13.63 3.64
N GLY A 558 19.13 14.36 3.15
CA GLY A 558 17.99 13.78 2.43
C GLY A 558 17.00 13.03 3.31
N VAL A 559 16.92 13.35 4.62
CA VAL A 559 15.88 12.76 5.48
C VAL A 559 14.53 13.47 5.24
N ASP A 560 13.46 12.68 5.27
CA ASP A 560 12.07 13.14 5.06
C ASP A 560 11.43 13.63 6.36
N GLY A 561 11.95 13.21 7.52
CA GLY A 561 11.40 13.58 8.81
C GLY A 561 12.39 13.51 9.97
N ILE A 562 11.98 14.09 11.10
CA ILE A 562 12.74 14.11 12.35
C ILE A 562 11.90 13.43 13.42
N HIS A 563 12.50 12.45 14.10
CA HIS A 563 11.88 11.71 15.19
C HIS A 563 12.67 11.94 16.47
N LEU A 564 12.08 12.62 17.45
CA LEU A 564 12.75 12.90 18.72
C LEU A 564 12.37 11.83 19.76
N ASP A 565 13.37 11.22 20.36
CA ASP A 565 13.20 10.28 21.46
C ASP A 565 13.97 10.75 22.69
N TYR A 566 13.63 10.20 23.85
CA TYR A 566 14.19 10.63 25.12
C TYR A 566 14.00 12.15 25.35
N ILE A 567 12.87 12.69 24.89
CA ILE A 567 12.48 14.11 24.97
C ILE A 567 11.98 14.53 26.36
N ARG A 568 11.98 13.62 27.31
CA ARG A 568 11.49 13.82 28.68
C ARG A 568 12.44 13.17 29.67
N TRP A 569 12.33 13.61 30.92
CA TRP A 569 13.02 12.97 32.03
C TRP A 569 12.53 11.53 32.19
N PRO A 570 13.44 10.56 32.35
CA PRO A 570 13.05 9.17 32.50
C PRO A 570 12.40 8.90 33.86
N HIS A 571 12.53 9.82 34.82
CA HIS A 571 11.99 9.69 36.17
C HIS A 571 11.85 11.05 36.86
N ALA A 572 10.96 11.16 37.85
CA ALA A 572 10.73 12.37 38.65
C ALA A 572 11.88 12.73 39.61
N VAL A 573 12.92 11.90 39.70
CA VAL A 573 14.10 12.13 40.57
C VAL A 573 15.12 13.05 39.91
N TYR A 574 14.81 13.59 38.74
CA TYR A 574 15.71 14.42 37.98
C TYR A 574 15.24 15.87 37.87
N SER A 575 16.14 16.77 37.45
CA SER A 575 15.91 18.22 37.29
C SER A 575 15.99 19.03 38.59
N PHE A 576 16.95 18.67 39.45
CA PHE A 576 17.23 19.36 40.72
C PHE A 576 18.59 20.08 40.71
N SER A 577 18.99 20.65 39.58
CA SER A 577 20.24 21.41 39.50
C SER A 577 20.08 22.78 40.16
N PRO A 578 21.15 23.45 40.60
CA PRO A 578 21.06 24.81 41.13
C PRO A 578 20.30 25.77 40.19
N ARG A 579 20.52 25.66 38.87
CA ARG A 579 19.81 26.43 37.85
C ARG A 579 18.32 26.09 37.76
N ASP A 580 17.94 24.84 38.00
CA ASP A 580 16.52 24.45 38.03
C ASP A 580 15.82 25.06 39.25
N PHE A 581 16.49 25.13 40.40
CA PHE A 581 15.97 25.83 41.58
C PHE A 581 15.82 27.34 41.33
N GLU A 582 16.82 27.97 40.69
CA GLU A 582 16.75 29.38 40.29
C GLU A 582 15.57 29.63 39.34
N LEU A 583 15.47 28.85 38.26
CA LEU A 583 14.39 28.97 37.29
C LEU A 583 13.01 28.72 37.93
N ALA A 584 12.88 27.71 38.79
CA ALA A 584 11.64 27.44 39.49
C ALA A 584 11.23 28.62 40.38
N LYS A 585 12.18 29.21 41.11
CA LYS A 585 11.95 30.39 41.94
C LYS A 585 11.46 31.57 41.10
N GLU A 586 12.09 31.84 39.94
CA GLU A 586 11.64 32.88 39.01
C GLU A 586 10.21 32.67 38.51
N LYS A 587 9.77 31.41 38.39
CA LYS A 587 8.42 31.03 37.99
C LYS A 587 7.43 30.91 39.15
N GLY A 588 7.84 31.23 40.38
CA GLY A 588 6.99 31.12 41.57
C GLY A 588 6.71 29.68 42.01
N ILE A 589 7.57 28.73 41.61
CA ILE A 589 7.45 27.31 41.94
C ILE A 589 8.37 27.00 43.13
N ASP A 590 7.81 26.46 44.21
CA ASP A 590 8.58 25.96 45.35
C ASP A 590 9.16 24.58 45.04
N LEU A 591 10.32 24.57 44.36
CA LEU A 591 11.01 23.34 44.00
C LEU A 591 11.58 22.60 45.23
N HIS A 592 11.82 23.28 46.35
CA HIS A 592 12.25 22.61 47.59
C HIS A 592 11.14 21.72 48.15
N LYS A 593 9.89 22.18 48.10
CA LYS A 593 8.73 21.38 48.47
C LYS A 593 8.58 20.16 47.56
N VAL A 594 8.69 20.33 46.24
CA VAL A 594 8.65 19.21 45.28
C VAL A 594 9.78 18.22 45.53
N TRP A 595 11.01 18.72 45.70
CA TRP A 595 12.19 17.93 45.99
C TRP A 595 12.00 17.06 47.24
N ARG A 596 11.47 17.65 48.33
CA ARG A 596 11.14 16.93 49.56
C ARG A 596 10.14 15.79 49.32
N TYR A 597 9.06 16.05 48.57
CA TYR A 597 8.07 15.01 48.26
C TYR A 597 8.64 13.89 47.38
N VAL A 598 9.51 14.21 46.42
CA VAL A 598 10.19 13.20 45.60
C VAL A 598 11.08 12.32 46.48
N ILE A 599 11.85 12.90 47.41
CA ILE A 599 12.68 12.12 48.35
C ILE A 599 11.82 11.19 49.19
N ILE A 600 10.76 11.73 49.83
CA ILE A 600 9.86 10.94 50.69
C ILE A 600 9.21 9.80 49.91
N THR A 601 8.69 10.09 48.71
CA THR A 601 7.97 9.12 47.88
C THR A 601 8.88 7.99 47.40
N PHE A 602 10.10 8.28 46.94
CA PHE A 602 10.96 7.29 46.27
C PHE A 602 12.06 6.70 47.15
N TYR A 603 12.47 7.38 48.22
CA TYR A 603 13.61 6.97 49.05
C TYR A 603 13.27 6.82 50.54
N GLY A 604 12.09 7.28 50.98
CA GLY A 604 11.71 7.28 52.40
C GLY A 604 12.59 8.20 53.26
N MET A 605 12.25 8.33 54.55
CA MET A 605 13.10 8.97 55.54
C MET A 605 13.76 7.90 56.43
N PRO A 606 15.06 8.01 56.77
CA PRO A 606 15.70 7.09 57.70
C PRO A 606 15.02 7.25 59.05
N ASN A 607 14.50 6.14 59.57
CA ASN A 607 13.84 6.02 60.88
C ASN A 607 12.40 6.55 61.01
N GLU A 608 11.70 6.89 59.92
CA GLU A 608 10.25 7.01 59.96
C GLU A 608 9.63 5.83 59.21
N SER A 609 8.99 4.92 59.95
CA SER A 609 7.95 4.05 59.42
C SER A 609 6.82 4.95 58.90
N ILE A 610 6.92 5.35 57.64
CA ILE A 610 5.86 6.11 56.98
C ILE A 610 4.67 5.17 56.84
N HIS A 611 3.71 5.27 57.76
CA HIS A 611 2.34 4.87 57.52
C HIS A 611 1.79 5.77 56.40
N VAL A 612 1.94 5.30 55.15
CA VAL A 612 1.27 5.91 54.00
C VAL A 612 -0.23 5.82 54.28
N GLN A 613 -0.88 6.95 54.54
CA GLN A 613 -2.34 7.02 54.57
C GLN A 613 -2.87 6.48 53.22
N PRO A 614 -3.81 5.51 53.21
CA PRO A 614 -4.27 4.86 51.98
C PRO A 614 -5.03 5.77 50.98
N ASP A 615 -5.26 7.03 51.32
CA ASP A 615 -6.28 7.84 50.63
C ASP A 615 -5.75 8.67 49.43
N LEU A 616 -4.56 8.35 48.90
CA LEU A 616 -4.14 8.91 47.62
C LEU A 616 -4.81 8.18 46.46
N ILE A 617 -6.08 8.52 46.22
CA ILE A 617 -6.81 8.14 45.01
C ILE A 617 -6.20 8.91 43.83
N PHE A 618 -5.35 8.23 43.05
CA PHE A 618 -5.13 8.62 41.65
C PHE A 618 -6.40 8.27 40.86
N ARG A 619 -7.20 9.27 40.50
CA ARG A 619 -8.13 9.12 39.38
C ARG A 619 -7.34 9.27 38.08
N LEU A 620 -7.22 8.16 37.35
CA LEU A 620 -6.81 8.14 35.94
C LEU A 620 -7.85 8.85 35.07
#